data_AF-A0A6A6DII3-F1
#
_entry.id   AF-A0A6A6DII3-F1
#
_cell.length_a   1.000
_cell.length_b   1.000
_cell.length_c   1.000
_cell.angle_alpha   90.00
_cell.angle_beta   90.00
_cell.angle_gamma   90.00
#
_symmetry.space_group_name_H-M   'P 1'
#
loop_
_entity.id
_entity.type
_entity.pdbx_description
1 polymer ?
#
loop_
_entity_poly.entity_id
_entity_poly.type
_entity_poly.pdbx_seq_one_letter_code
_entity_poly.pdbx_strand_id
1 'polypeptide(L)'
;MFPEGSIWQLHPFTPLSLPVFGADTQRHLYIFRAKGGETRKMAALLAKRAAHASDTEESHDGLIGNARLLVVLTGPYGEQTMRDLILDSNILCIAGGTEITYVLPVLLDIASRPQPRDRKISLVWVIRHRGDIDWVAPELNILK
;
A
#
# COMPACT_ATOMS: atom_id res chain seq x y z
N MET A 1 8.47 1.40 12.80
CA MET A 1 9.37 0.48 13.54
C MET A 1 8.66 -0.84 13.78
N PHE A 2 9.43 -1.93 13.77
CA PHE A 2 8.97 -3.29 14.03
C PHE A 2 9.60 -3.79 15.34
N PRO A 3 8.91 -3.70 16.49
CA PRO A 3 9.49 -3.97 17.81
C PRO A 3 10.07 -5.39 17.95
N GLU A 4 9.46 -6.39 17.29
CA GLU A 4 9.95 -7.76 17.31
C GLU A 4 11.17 -8.02 16.40
N GLY A 5 11.54 -7.05 15.57
CA GLY A 5 12.70 -7.13 14.68
C GLY A 5 13.91 -6.39 15.26
N SER A 6 13.80 -5.05 15.30
CA SER A 6 14.83 -4.16 15.80
C SER A 6 14.21 -3.03 16.59
N ILE A 7 14.65 -2.86 17.84
CA ILE A 7 14.02 -1.98 18.84
C ILE A 7 14.24 -0.48 18.54
N TRP A 8 15.12 -0.13 17.58
CA TRP A 8 15.51 1.27 17.34
C TRP A 8 15.71 1.63 15.86
N GLN A 9 15.07 0.90 14.95
CA GLN A 9 15.17 1.18 13.50
C GLN A 9 13.82 1.60 12.92
N LEU A 10 13.86 2.69 12.14
CA LEU A 10 12.75 3.19 11.34
C LEU A 10 13.04 2.95 9.86
N HIS A 11 12.01 2.57 9.13
CA HIS A 11 12.06 2.37 7.68
C HIS A 11 10.92 3.15 7.04
N PRO A 12 11.21 4.03 6.07
CA PRO A 12 10.17 4.77 5.37
C PRO A 12 9.44 3.84 4.41
N PHE A 13 8.11 3.91 4.42
CA PHE A 13 7.25 3.24 3.44
C PHE A 13 6.16 4.21 2.99
N THR A 14 5.91 4.23 1.68
CA THR A 14 4.82 5.01 1.10
C THR A 14 3.50 4.27 1.31
N PRO A 15 2.50 4.90 1.93
CA PRO A 15 1.18 4.29 2.09
C PRO A 15 0.47 4.22 0.73
N LEU A 16 -0.06 3.04 0.41
CA LEU A 16 -0.92 2.80 -0.75
C LEU A 16 -2.37 3.27 -0.51
N SER A 17 -2.80 3.24 0.75
CA SER A 17 -4.16 3.60 1.15
C SER A 17 -4.40 5.10 1.08
N LEU A 18 -5.60 5.50 0.62
CA LEU A 18 -6.08 6.87 0.74
C LEU A 18 -6.31 7.27 2.21
N PRO A 19 -6.00 8.52 2.60
CA PRO A 19 -6.35 9.02 3.92
C PRO A 19 -7.87 9.21 4.05
N VAL A 20 -8.42 8.78 5.19
CA VAL A 20 -9.82 8.97 5.57
C VAL A 20 -9.85 9.99 6.71
N PHE A 21 -10.40 11.17 6.43
CA PHE A 21 -10.46 12.26 7.40
C PHE A 21 -11.67 12.08 8.34
N GLY A 22 -11.47 12.31 9.65
CA GLY A 22 -12.54 12.28 10.65
C GLY A 22 -12.95 10.90 11.15
N ALA A 23 -12.22 9.84 10.80
CA ALA A 23 -12.43 8.50 11.34
C ALA A 23 -11.53 8.26 12.56
N ASP A 24 -12.06 7.57 13.57
CA ASP A 24 -11.29 7.15 14.76
C ASP A 24 -10.24 6.10 14.44
N THR A 25 -10.45 5.33 13.35
CA THR A 25 -9.54 4.29 12.88
C THR A 25 -9.34 4.38 11.38
N GLN A 26 -8.12 4.09 10.94
CA GLN A 26 -7.77 4.06 9.52
C GLN A 26 -6.98 2.80 9.17
N ARG A 27 -7.39 2.13 8.09
CA ARG A 27 -6.62 1.03 7.51
C ARG A 27 -5.50 1.59 6.65
N HIS A 28 -4.26 1.28 7.02
CA HIS A 28 -3.10 1.60 6.20
C HIS A 28 -2.64 0.38 5.40
N LEU A 29 -2.41 0.59 4.11
CA LEU A 29 -1.87 -0.44 3.21
C LEU A 29 -0.44 -0.06 2.82
N TYR A 30 0.47 -1.02 2.94
CA TYR A 30 1.88 -0.85 2.58
C TYR A 30 2.35 -2.04 1.76
N ILE A 31 3.13 -1.78 0.72
CA ILE A 31 3.80 -2.81 -0.07
C ILE A 31 5.29 -2.55 -0.01
N PHE A 32 6.05 -3.56 0.41
CA PHE A 32 7.50 -3.53 0.38
C PHE A 32 8.04 -4.92 0.05
N ARG A 33 9.19 -4.96 -0.63
CA ARG A 33 9.87 -6.21 -0.97
C ARG A 33 10.72 -6.68 0.22
N ALA A 34 10.72 -7.98 0.48
CA ALA A 34 11.63 -8.64 1.41
C ALA A 34 13.06 -8.74 0.82
N LYS A 35 13.75 -7.60 0.68
CA LYS A 35 15.08 -7.56 0.06
C LYS A 35 16.18 -8.01 1.03
N GLY A 36 16.25 -7.38 2.21
CA GLY A 36 17.30 -7.59 3.19
C GLY A 36 17.01 -6.86 4.50
N GLY A 37 17.90 -7.02 5.49
CA GLY A 37 17.75 -6.40 6.80
C GLY A 37 16.39 -6.70 7.44
N GLU A 38 15.73 -5.68 7.97
CA GLU A 38 14.45 -5.80 8.68
C GLU A 38 13.32 -6.33 7.79
N THR A 39 13.21 -5.91 6.54
CA THR A 39 12.16 -6.42 5.63
C THR A 39 12.23 -7.92 5.42
N ARG A 40 13.44 -8.49 5.38
CA ARG A 40 13.65 -9.95 5.28
C ARG A 40 13.32 -10.65 6.60
N LYS A 41 13.78 -10.10 7.73
CA LYS A 41 13.48 -10.65 9.07
C LYS A 41 11.97 -10.72 9.30
N MET A 42 11.25 -9.65 9.00
CA MET A 42 9.80 -9.59 9.09
C MET A 42 9.10 -10.62 8.20
N ALA A 43 9.49 -10.70 6.92
CA ALA A 43 8.89 -11.67 6.01
C ALA A 43 9.08 -13.10 6.52
N ALA A 44 10.27 -13.42 7.05
CA ALA A 44 10.54 -14.72 7.64
C ALA A 44 9.72 -14.97 8.93
N LEU A 45 9.58 -13.98 9.81
CA LEU A 45 8.77 -14.09 11.03
C LEU A 45 7.29 -14.29 10.71
N LEU A 46 6.74 -13.50 9.79
CA LEU A 46 5.34 -13.60 9.37
C LEU A 46 5.05 -14.91 8.65
N ALA A 47 5.97 -15.38 7.80
CA ALA A 47 5.85 -16.68 7.14
C ALA A 47 5.83 -17.84 8.15
N LYS A 48 6.70 -17.80 9.18
CA LYS A 48 6.67 -18.79 10.27
C LYS A 48 5.35 -18.77 11.03
N ARG A 49 4.84 -17.59 11.38
CA ARG A 49 3.54 -17.44 12.06
C ARG A 49 2.38 -17.95 11.21
N ALA A 50 2.37 -17.63 9.93
CA ALA A 50 1.35 -18.10 8.99
C ALA A 50 1.37 -19.63 8.86
N ALA A 51 2.56 -20.27 8.91
CA ALA A 51 2.68 -21.73 8.87
C ALA A 51 2.20 -22.43 10.15
N HIS A 52 2.31 -21.78 11.31
CA HIS A 52 1.80 -22.31 12.59
C HIS A 52 0.31 -22.00 12.83
N ALA A 53 -0.27 -21.11 12.02
CA ALA A 53 -1.65 -20.68 12.13
C ALA A 53 -2.67 -21.67 11.57
N SER A 54 -2.23 -22.58 10.68
CA SER A 54 -3.08 -23.55 10.00
C SER A 54 -3.57 -24.70 10.89
N ASP A 55 -3.09 -24.78 12.14
CA ASP A 55 -3.41 -25.87 13.06
C ASP A 55 -4.59 -25.56 13.99
N THR A 56 -5.13 -24.33 13.96
CA THR A 56 -6.31 -23.92 14.74
C THR A 56 -7.44 -23.52 13.80
N GLU A 57 -8.39 -24.43 13.60
CA GLU A 57 -9.63 -24.15 12.87
C GLU A 57 -10.43 -23.01 13.55
N GLU A 58 -11.14 -22.25 12.72
CA GLU A 58 -12.19 -21.26 13.03
C GLU A 58 -11.82 -19.79 12.79
N SER A 59 -12.29 -19.29 11.64
CA SER A 59 -12.88 -17.96 11.36
C SER A 59 -12.57 -17.59 9.91
N HIS A 60 -13.56 -17.07 9.17
CA HIS A 60 -13.40 -16.56 7.81
C HIS A 60 -12.43 -15.34 7.68
N ASP A 61 -11.79 -14.92 8.78
CA ASP A 61 -10.69 -13.93 8.89
C ASP A 61 -9.31 -14.59 9.20
N GLY A 62 -9.25 -15.93 9.21
CA GLY A 62 -8.24 -16.75 9.91
C GLY A 62 -6.82 -16.76 9.34
N LEU A 63 -6.61 -16.41 8.06
CA LEU A 63 -5.26 -16.30 7.48
C LEU A 63 -4.51 -15.04 7.94
N ILE A 64 -5.24 -13.95 8.22
CA ILE A 64 -4.68 -12.67 8.68
C ILE A 64 -4.66 -12.59 10.22
N GLY A 65 -5.46 -13.41 10.91
CA GLY A 65 -5.55 -13.46 12.38
C GLY A 65 -4.22 -13.73 13.09
N ASN A 66 -3.46 -14.72 12.61
CA ASN A 66 -2.32 -15.28 13.34
C ASN A 66 -0.94 -14.79 12.86
N ALA A 67 -0.86 -14.20 11.67
CA ALA A 67 0.37 -13.58 11.15
C ALA A 67 0.34 -12.04 11.35
N ARG A 68 0.03 -11.58 12.56
CA ARG A 68 0.03 -10.16 12.92
C ARG A 68 1.33 -9.77 13.61
N LEU A 69 1.75 -8.52 13.44
CA LEU A 69 2.90 -7.93 14.11
C LEU A 69 2.50 -6.54 14.61
N LEU A 70 2.87 -6.22 15.85
CA LEU A 70 2.74 -4.86 16.37
C LEU A 70 3.71 -3.94 15.64
N VAL A 71 3.24 -2.78 15.21
CA VAL A 71 4.07 -1.80 14.50
C VAL A 71 3.90 -0.43 15.15
N VAL A 72 5.00 0.33 15.22
CA VAL A 72 4.96 1.74 15.60
C VAL A 72 5.10 2.56 14.33
N LEU A 73 4.10 3.37 14.02
CA LEU A 73 4.09 4.27 12.87
C LEU A 73 4.44 5.68 13.32
N THR A 74 5.24 6.37 12.53
CA THR A 74 5.56 7.79 12.70
C THR A 74 5.35 8.49 11.36
N GLY A 75 4.82 9.71 11.39
CA GLY A 75 4.46 10.46 10.18
C GLY A 75 3.13 11.20 10.33
N PRO A 76 2.53 11.66 9.22
CA PRO A 76 2.95 11.43 7.83
C PRO A 76 4.21 12.20 7.44
N TYR A 77 4.94 11.67 6.45
CA TYR A 77 6.07 12.35 5.81
C TYR A 77 5.83 12.39 4.30
N GLY A 78 6.14 13.52 3.67
CA GLY A 78 5.94 13.73 2.24
C GLY A 78 5.29 15.08 1.95
N GLU A 79 5.20 15.40 0.67
CA GLU A 79 4.59 16.64 0.18
C GLU A 79 3.29 16.35 -0.55
N GLN A 80 2.39 17.34 -0.56
CA GLN A 80 1.18 17.29 -1.37
C GLN A 80 1.50 17.61 -2.83
N THR A 81 2.07 16.64 -3.54
CA THR A 81 2.53 16.79 -4.94
C THR A 81 1.43 17.21 -5.91
N MET A 82 0.16 16.99 -5.57
CA MET A 82 -0.99 17.33 -6.42
C MET A 82 -1.69 18.64 -6.04
N ARG A 83 -1.13 19.46 -5.14
CA ARG A 83 -1.75 20.71 -4.69
C ARG A 83 -2.01 21.69 -5.84
N ASP A 84 -1.07 21.76 -6.79
CA ASP A 84 -1.10 22.73 -7.90
C ASP A 84 -1.57 22.10 -9.22
N LEU A 85 -2.21 20.92 -9.16
CA LEU A 85 -2.68 20.23 -10.35
C LEU A 85 -3.88 20.96 -10.97
N ILE A 86 -3.73 21.42 -12.20
CA ILE A 86 -4.80 22.11 -12.94
C ILE A 86 -5.94 21.12 -13.22
N LEU A 87 -7.17 21.54 -12.92
CA LEU A 87 -8.37 20.69 -12.94
C LEU A 87 -8.67 20.03 -14.29
N ASP A 88 -8.31 20.68 -15.39
CA ASP A 88 -8.55 20.25 -16.78
C ASP A 88 -7.35 19.56 -17.45
N SER A 89 -6.23 19.42 -16.73
CA SER A 89 -5.01 18.81 -17.27
C SER A 89 -5.16 17.30 -17.47
N ASN A 90 -4.66 16.78 -18.59
CA ASN A 90 -4.49 15.35 -18.78
C ASN A 90 -3.40 14.81 -17.85
N ILE A 91 -3.60 13.60 -17.31
CA ILE A 91 -2.69 12.98 -16.34
C ILE A 91 -2.08 11.70 -16.91
N LEU A 92 -0.76 11.60 -16.83
CA LEU A 92 -0.02 10.37 -17.08
C LEU A 92 0.69 9.93 -15.81
N CYS A 93 0.26 8.79 -15.28
CA CYS A 93 0.79 8.15 -14.09
C CYS A 93 1.79 7.05 -14.52
N ILE A 94 3.05 7.15 -14.12
CA ILE A 94 4.09 6.16 -14.44
C ILE A 94 4.67 5.60 -13.14
N ALA A 95 4.68 4.28 -13.01
CA ALA A 95 5.26 3.60 -11.84
C ALA A 95 6.07 2.37 -12.25
N GLY A 96 7.09 2.04 -11.45
CA GLY A 96 7.90 0.82 -11.59
C GLY A 96 7.85 -0.05 -10.34
N GLY A 97 7.55 -1.34 -10.50
CA GLY A 97 7.56 -2.31 -9.39
C GLY A 97 6.69 -1.86 -8.21
N THR A 98 7.28 -1.77 -7.01
CA THR A 98 6.56 -1.38 -5.78
C THR A 98 6.29 0.12 -5.68
N GLU A 99 6.84 0.96 -6.55
CA GLU A 99 6.60 2.41 -6.53
C GLU A 99 5.17 2.78 -6.97
N ILE A 100 4.38 1.79 -7.39
CA ILE A 100 2.92 1.94 -7.56
C ILE A 100 2.25 2.46 -6.28
N THR A 101 2.84 2.23 -5.10
CA THR A 101 2.37 2.75 -3.81
C THR A 101 2.37 4.26 -3.72
N TYR A 102 3.15 4.96 -4.53
CA TYR A 102 3.14 6.43 -4.59
C TYR A 102 2.10 6.95 -5.60
N VAL A 103 1.96 6.26 -6.72
CA VAL A 103 1.17 6.74 -7.86
C VAL A 103 -0.31 6.35 -7.75
N LEU A 104 -0.61 5.13 -7.28
CA LEU A 104 -1.98 4.64 -7.20
C LEU A 104 -2.88 5.41 -6.24
N PRO A 105 -2.45 5.80 -5.01
CA PRO A 105 -3.30 6.61 -4.14
C PRO A 105 -3.65 7.94 -4.79
N VAL A 106 -2.71 8.58 -5.47
CA VAL A 106 -2.97 9.84 -6.18
C VAL A 106 -4.02 9.64 -7.28
N LEU A 107 -3.89 8.56 -8.05
CA LEU A 107 -4.85 8.23 -9.10
C LEU A 107 -6.25 7.95 -8.54
N LEU A 108 -6.34 7.23 -7.42
CA LEU A 108 -7.60 6.97 -6.72
C LEU A 108 -8.24 8.24 -6.17
N ASP A 109 -7.46 9.14 -5.57
CA ASP A 109 -7.96 10.43 -5.07
C ASP A 109 -8.52 11.28 -6.22
N ILE A 110 -7.82 11.34 -7.35
CA ILE A 110 -8.31 12.04 -8.54
C ILE A 110 -9.59 11.39 -9.05
N ALA A 111 -9.61 10.07 -9.21
CA ALA A 111 -10.80 9.33 -9.68
C ALA A 111 -12.01 9.47 -8.75
N SER A 112 -11.79 9.70 -7.45
CA SER A 112 -12.87 9.89 -6.47
C SER A 112 -13.59 11.25 -6.59
N ARG A 113 -12.97 12.22 -7.27
CA ARG A 113 -13.50 13.58 -7.45
C ARG A 113 -14.23 13.70 -8.79
N PRO A 114 -15.23 14.60 -8.92
CA PRO A 114 -15.86 14.88 -10.21
C PRO A 114 -14.82 15.28 -11.26
N GLN A 115 -14.81 14.57 -12.41
CA GLN A 115 -13.86 14.83 -13.49
C GLN A 115 -14.51 15.64 -14.63
N PRO A 116 -13.76 16.56 -15.27
CA PRO A 116 -14.16 17.13 -16.56
C PRO A 116 -14.35 16.04 -17.61
N ARG A 117 -15.34 16.20 -18.49
CA ARG A 117 -15.71 15.18 -19.50
C ARG A 117 -14.57 14.80 -20.45
N ASP A 118 -13.67 15.73 -20.73
CA ASP A 118 -12.62 15.55 -21.75
C ASP A 118 -11.23 15.21 -21.15
N ARG A 119 -11.15 15.05 -19.82
CA ARG A 119 -9.88 14.78 -19.15
C ARG A 119 -9.44 13.34 -19.38
N LYS A 120 -8.24 13.14 -19.90
CA LYS A 120 -7.61 11.82 -20.06
C LYS A 120 -6.70 11.50 -18.87
N ILE A 121 -6.89 10.31 -18.32
CA ILE A 121 -6.07 9.78 -17.24
C ILE A 121 -5.52 8.43 -17.69
N SER A 122 -4.20 8.22 -17.62
CA SER A 122 -3.55 6.99 -18.06
C SER A 122 -2.53 6.51 -17.03
N LEU A 123 -2.59 5.22 -16.70
CA LEU A 123 -1.62 4.56 -15.83
C LEU A 123 -0.74 3.61 -16.64
N VAL A 124 0.58 3.83 -16.57
CA VAL A 124 1.60 2.94 -17.10
C VAL A 124 2.37 2.36 -15.92
N TRP A 125 2.14 1.08 -15.63
CA TRP A 125 2.83 0.37 -14.56
C TRP A 125 3.73 -0.72 -15.11
N VAL A 126 5.03 -0.57 -14.87
CA VAL A 126 6.06 -1.51 -15.32
C VAL A 126 6.39 -2.49 -14.20
N ILE A 127 6.05 -3.76 -14.37
CA ILE A 127 6.29 -4.84 -13.41
C ILE A 127 7.17 -5.94 -13.99
N ARG A 128 7.91 -6.64 -13.12
CA ARG A 128 8.72 -7.79 -13.52
C ARG A 128 7.90 -9.09 -13.56
N HIS A 129 6.99 -9.24 -12.62
CA HIS A 129 6.16 -10.45 -12.50
C HIS A 129 4.70 -10.06 -12.57
N ARG A 130 3.92 -10.77 -13.40
CA ARG A 130 2.49 -10.49 -13.57
C ARG A 130 1.70 -10.63 -12.27
N GLY A 131 2.09 -11.55 -11.38
CA GLY A 131 1.49 -11.71 -10.05
C GLY A 131 1.69 -10.52 -9.12
N ASP A 132 2.59 -9.57 -9.44
CA ASP A 132 2.72 -8.33 -8.68
C ASP A 132 1.42 -7.48 -8.80
N ILE A 133 0.59 -7.69 -9.84
CA ILE A 133 -0.73 -7.03 -10.03
C ILE A 133 -1.68 -7.39 -8.89
N ASP A 134 -1.63 -8.62 -8.41
CA ASP A 134 -2.59 -9.13 -7.41
C ASP A 134 -2.47 -8.39 -6.07
N TRP A 135 -1.32 -7.75 -5.80
CA TRP A 135 -1.11 -6.96 -4.58
C TRP A 135 -2.00 -5.73 -4.48
N VAL A 136 -2.42 -5.18 -5.62
CA VAL A 136 -3.21 -3.94 -5.73
C VAL A 136 -4.49 -4.14 -6.53
N ALA A 137 -4.90 -5.40 -6.74
CA ALA A 137 -6.08 -5.72 -7.51
C ALA A 137 -7.37 -5.09 -6.97
N PRO A 138 -7.61 -5.03 -5.64
CA PRO A 138 -8.78 -4.35 -5.08
C PRO A 138 -8.81 -2.87 -5.48
N GLU A 139 -7.69 -2.18 -5.36
CA GLU A 139 -7.54 -0.75 -5.69
C GLU A 139 -7.71 -0.50 -7.20
N LEU A 140 -7.11 -1.34 -8.04
CA LEU A 140 -7.24 -1.23 -9.50
C LEU A 140 -8.68 -1.49 -9.98
N ASN A 141 -9.45 -2.32 -9.28
CA ASN A 141 -10.84 -2.57 -9.62
C ASN A 141 -11.76 -1.36 -9.34
N ILE A 142 -11.35 -0.43 -8.48
CA ILE A 142 -12.08 0.83 -8.26
C ILE A 142 -12.00 1.74 -9.50
N LEU A 143 -10.95 1.59 -10.31
CA LEU A 143 -10.66 2.43 -11.48
C LEU A 143 -11.23 1.88 -12.80
N LYS A 144 -11.87 0.69 -12.77
CA LYS A 144 -12.51 0.08 -13.94
C LYS A 144 -13.96 0.51 -14.07
#